data_AF-A0A1G8AES1-F1
#
_entry.id   AF-A0A1G8AES1-F1
#
_cell.length_a   1.000
_cell.length_b   1.000
_cell.length_c   1.000
_cell.angle_alpha   90.00
_cell.angle_beta   90.00
_cell.angle_gamma   90.00
#
_symmetry.space_group_name_H-M   'P 1'
#
loop_
_entity.id
_entity.type
_entity.pdbx_description
1 polymer ?
#
loop_
_entity_poly.entity_id
_entity_poly.type
_entity_poly.pdbx_seq_one_letter_code
_entity_poly.pdbx_strand_id
1 'polypeptide(L)'
;MRVTERHLDRIPPGNLRVPLGEFAALWSAAEEQSRAQGERGITDWTAGGVALTCRWMARAVTETSNGHRQPTPAPITKATALASEELIEAEFLAAETMAARTPPPPLVATRPGFVEAVAATLRWAWRSSGPVPDLTPVS
;
A
#
# COMPACT_ATOMS: atom_id res chain seq x y z
N MET A 1 -7.86 9.39 -0.43
CA MET A 1 -8.12 9.73 1.00
C MET A 1 -7.15 10.83 1.40
N ARG A 2 -7.50 11.74 2.31
CA ARG A 2 -6.51 12.69 2.86
C ARG A 2 -5.82 12.10 4.09
N VAL A 3 -4.49 12.05 4.08
CA VAL A 3 -3.70 11.65 5.25
C VAL A 3 -3.80 12.72 6.33
N THR A 4 -3.94 12.31 7.59
CA THR A 4 -4.13 13.21 8.73
C THR A 4 -3.31 12.71 9.92
N GLU A 5 -3.02 13.58 10.88
CA GLU A 5 -2.30 13.22 12.11
C GLU A 5 -2.96 12.04 12.84
N ARG A 6 -4.30 12.03 12.91
CA ARG A 6 -5.07 10.91 13.49
C ARG A 6 -4.78 9.55 12.81
N HIS A 7 -4.47 9.53 11.51
CA HIS A 7 -4.07 8.29 10.84
C HIS A 7 -2.67 7.86 11.28
N LEU A 8 -1.77 8.82 11.48
CA LEU A 8 -0.39 8.56 11.88
C LEU A 8 -0.32 8.10 13.35
N ASP A 9 -1.11 8.70 14.24
CA ASP A 9 -1.18 8.34 15.66
C ASP A 9 -1.66 6.91 15.92
N ARG A 10 -2.32 6.29 14.92
CA ARG A 10 -2.84 4.92 14.99
C ARG A 10 -1.82 3.87 14.58
N ILE A 11 -0.69 4.28 14.02
CA ILE A 11 0.38 3.36 13.62
C ILE A 11 1.01 2.78 14.90
N PRO A 12 0.93 1.47 15.12
CA PRO A 12 1.58 0.84 16.26
C PRO A 12 3.10 1.05 16.20
N PRO A 13 3.75 1.32 17.34
CA PRO A 13 5.19 1.20 17.45
C PRO A 13 5.61 -0.20 16.97
N GLY A 14 6.56 -0.27 16.04
CA GLY A 14 7.04 -1.53 15.46
C GLY A 14 6.55 -1.78 14.04
N ASN A 15 5.36 -1.30 13.64
CA ASN A 15 4.84 -1.50 12.28
C ASN A 15 5.66 -0.78 11.19
N LEU A 16 6.46 0.22 11.55
CA LEU A 16 7.35 0.94 10.65
C LEU A 16 8.81 0.82 11.11
N ARG A 17 9.70 0.61 10.14
CA ARG A 17 11.17 0.66 10.32
C ARG A 17 11.82 1.86 9.64
N VAL A 18 11.00 2.79 9.15
CA VAL A 18 11.39 4.07 8.55
C VAL A 18 10.83 5.23 9.38
N PRO A 19 11.40 6.45 9.27
CA PRO A 19 10.88 7.61 9.97
C PRO A 19 9.41 7.90 9.63
N LEU A 20 8.60 8.19 10.65
CA LEU A 20 7.16 8.45 10.49
C LEU A 20 6.88 9.60 9.50
N GLY A 21 7.70 10.63 9.49
CA GLY A 21 7.57 11.78 8.57
C GLY A 21 7.77 11.39 7.11
N GLU A 22 8.74 10.51 6.81
CA GLU A 22 8.96 10.00 5.46
C GLU A 22 7.80 9.12 5.00
N PHE A 23 7.31 8.24 5.89
CA PHE A 23 6.12 7.43 5.64
C PHE A 23 4.89 8.29 5.36
N ALA A 24 4.65 9.35 6.15
CA ALA A 24 3.54 10.26 5.96
C ALA A 24 3.64 11.04 4.62
N ALA A 25 4.84 11.44 4.23
CA ALA A 25 5.09 12.14 2.98
C ALA A 25 4.79 11.24 1.76
N LEU A 26 5.33 10.02 1.74
CA LEU A 26 5.05 9.05 0.67
C LEU A 26 3.56 8.75 0.59
N TRP A 27 2.92 8.46 1.73
CA TRP A 27 1.51 8.13 1.76
C TRP A 27 0.66 9.28 1.20
N SER A 28 0.93 10.51 1.62
CA SER A 28 0.19 11.68 1.13
C SER A 28 0.35 11.88 -0.38
N ALA A 29 1.58 11.71 -0.90
CA ALA A 29 1.86 11.80 -2.33
C ALA A 29 1.14 10.70 -3.12
N ALA A 30 1.18 9.45 -2.65
CA ALA A 30 0.53 8.32 -3.28
C ALA A 30 -1.00 8.48 -3.32
N GLU A 31 -1.60 8.97 -2.24
CA GLU A 31 -3.04 9.27 -2.18
C GLU A 31 -3.47 10.33 -3.20
N GLU A 32 -2.71 11.42 -3.27
CA GLU A 32 -2.99 12.51 -4.20
C GLU A 32 -2.82 12.07 -5.65
N GLN A 33 -1.74 11.36 -5.94
CA GLN A 33 -1.49 10.85 -7.28
C GLN A 33 -2.50 9.78 -7.71
N SER A 34 -2.85 8.85 -6.82
CA SER A 34 -3.87 7.83 -7.10
C SER A 34 -5.23 8.47 -7.41
N ARG A 35 -5.60 9.54 -6.68
CA ARG A 35 -6.81 10.32 -6.96
C ARG A 35 -6.75 10.98 -8.34
N ALA A 36 -5.67 11.70 -8.64
CA ALA A 36 -5.49 12.39 -9.91
C ALA A 36 -5.45 11.42 -11.11
N GLN A 37 -4.86 10.23 -10.95
CA GLN A 37 -4.86 9.18 -11.96
C GLN A 37 -6.26 8.62 -12.20
N GLY A 38 -7.03 8.36 -11.13
CA GLY A 38 -8.42 7.92 -11.23
C GLY A 38 -9.31 8.92 -11.95
N GLU A 39 -9.17 10.22 -11.65
CA GLU A 39 -9.89 11.31 -12.33
C GLU A 39 -9.56 11.37 -13.84
N ARG A 40 -8.35 10.96 -14.24
CA ARG A 40 -7.88 10.91 -15.63
C ARG A 40 -8.13 9.57 -16.32
N GLY A 41 -8.74 8.60 -15.65
CA GLY A 41 -8.98 7.25 -16.18
C GLY A 41 -7.71 6.44 -16.43
N ILE A 42 -6.59 6.80 -15.77
CA ILE A 42 -5.33 6.05 -15.87
C ILE A 42 -5.51 4.71 -15.14
N THR A 43 -5.17 3.62 -15.82
CA THR A 43 -5.33 2.24 -15.33
C THR A 43 -4.07 1.66 -14.69
N ASP A 44 -3.00 2.44 -14.59
CA ASP A 44 -1.82 2.08 -13.81
C ASP A 44 -2.13 2.18 -12.31
N TRP A 45 -1.71 1.16 -11.55
CA TRP A 45 -2.04 1.03 -10.14
C TRP A 45 -0.85 1.26 -9.21
N THR A 46 0.27 1.80 -9.69
CA THR A 46 1.49 2.03 -8.89
C THR A 46 1.17 2.90 -7.66
N ALA A 47 0.65 4.12 -7.88
CA ALA A 47 0.29 5.01 -6.77
C ALA A 47 -0.83 4.42 -5.91
N GLY A 48 -1.79 3.71 -6.52
CA GLY A 48 -2.88 3.04 -5.79
C GLY A 48 -2.37 1.90 -4.89
N GLY A 49 -1.37 1.15 -5.32
CA GLY A 49 -0.72 0.08 -4.57
C GLY A 49 0.05 0.62 -3.37
N VAL A 50 0.83 1.68 -3.56
CA VAL A 50 1.51 2.38 -2.45
C VAL A 50 0.49 2.92 -1.45
N ALA A 51 -0.52 3.67 -1.91
CA ALA A 51 -1.53 4.27 -1.05
C ALA A 51 -2.30 3.21 -0.23
N LEU A 52 -2.72 2.11 -0.87
CA LEU A 52 -3.44 1.04 -0.19
C LEU A 52 -2.58 0.33 0.86
N THR A 53 -1.29 0.11 0.56
CA THR A 53 -0.35 -0.50 1.50
C THR A 53 -0.13 0.40 2.72
N CYS A 54 0.09 1.70 2.50
CA CYS A 54 0.24 2.66 3.59
C CYS A 54 -1.01 2.73 4.47
N ARG A 55 -2.21 2.77 3.87
CA ARG A 55 -3.49 2.71 4.60
C ARG A 55 -3.57 1.48 5.50
N TRP A 56 -3.24 0.31 4.99
CA TRP A 56 -3.30 -0.92 5.75
C TRP A 56 -2.28 -0.95 6.90
N MET A 57 -1.01 -0.62 6.63
CA MET A 57 0.03 -0.55 7.67
C MET A 57 -0.31 0.44 8.78
N ALA A 58 -0.99 1.54 8.44
CA ALA A 58 -1.48 2.54 9.37
C ALA A 58 -2.81 2.22 10.04
N ARG A 59 -3.36 1.01 9.80
CA ARG A 59 -4.66 0.58 10.35
C ARG A 59 -5.77 1.58 10.02
N ALA A 60 -5.69 2.20 8.84
CA ALA A 60 -6.66 3.18 8.39
C ALA A 60 -8.01 2.51 8.12
N VAL A 61 -9.08 3.25 8.40
CA VAL A 61 -10.45 2.82 8.10
C VAL A 61 -10.83 3.44 6.76
N THR A 62 -11.15 2.60 5.79
CA THR A 62 -11.63 3.00 4.48
C THR A 62 -13.14 2.88 4.39
N GLU A 63 -13.75 3.78 3.63
CA GLU A 63 -15.16 3.72 3.29
C GLU A 63 -15.33 3.02 1.94
N THR A 64 -16.24 2.05 1.88
CA THR A 64 -16.60 1.33 0.65
C THR A 64 -17.60 2.16 -0.17
N SER A 65 -17.84 1.76 -1.42
CA SER A 65 -18.78 2.44 -2.32
C SER A 65 -20.23 2.49 -1.82
N ASN A 66 -20.61 1.59 -0.91
CA ASN A 66 -21.91 1.58 -0.23
C ASN A 66 -21.90 2.29 1.14
N GLY A 67 -20.85 3.06 1.44
CA GLY A 67 -20.75 3.87 2.67
C GLY A 67 -20.34 3.11 3.93
N HIS A 68 -20.07 1.80 3.85
CA HIS A 68 -19.61 1.04 5.01
C HIS A 68 -18.16 1.36 5.35
N ARG A 69 -17.90 1.55 6.64
CA ARG A 69 -16.56 1.82 7.17
C ARG A 69 -15.95 0.53 7.70
N GLN A 70 -14.83 0.14 7.12
CA GLN A 70 -14.10 -1.05 7.54
C GLN A 70 -12.59 -0.79 7.56
N PRO A 71 -11.83 -1.53 8.38
CA PRO A 71 -10.38 -1.53 8.26
C PRO A 71 -9.96 -1.79 6.81
N THR A 72 -8.93 -1.08 6.36
CA THR A 72 -8.33 -1.36 5.06
C THR A 72 -7.83 -2.80 5.06
N PRO A 73 -8.20 -3.65 4.08
CA PRO A 73 -7.69 -5.01 4.00
C PRO A 73 -6.26 -5.03 3.48
N ALA A 74 -5.52 -6.10 3.79
CA ALA A 74 -4.17 -6.32 3.28
C ALA A 74 -4.16 -6.35 1.73
N PRO A 75 -3.25 -5.64 1.04
CA PRO A 75 -3.28 -5.48 -0.42
C PRO A 75 -3.28 -6.76 -1.26
N ILE A 76 -2.58 -7.79 -0.82
CA ILE A 76 -2.29 -9.06 -1.52
C ILE A 76 -3.08 -10.19 -0.86
N THR A 77 -2.85 -10.46 0.42
CA THR A 77 -3.51 -11.58 1.12
C THR A 77 -4.99 -11.33 1.41
N LYS A 78 -5.44 -10.07 1.31
CA LYS A 78 -6.81 -9.63 1.62
C LYS A 78 -7.21 -9.88 3.08
N ALA A 79 -6.25 -10.08 3.98
CA ALA A 79 -6.51 -10.18 5.41
C ALA A 79 -7.24 -8.92 5.91
N THR A 80 -8.36 -9.10 6.61
CA THR A 80 -9.22 -8.01 7.10
C THR A 80 -8.88 -7.61 8.54
N ALA A 81 -8.01 -8.37 9.20
CA ALA A 81 -7.46 -8.02 10.51
C ALA A 81 -6.54 -6.79 10.41
N LEU A 82 -6.45 -6.04 11.52
CA LEU A 82 -5.57 -4.87 11.62
C LEU A 82 -4.11 -5.30 11.49
N ALA A 83 -3.31 -4.54 10.74
CA ALA A 83 -1.90 -4.83 10.52
C ALA A 83 -1.14 -5.00 11.85
N SER A 84 -0.64 -6.20 12.11
CA SER A 84 0.35 -6.55 13.13
C SER A 84 1.68 -6.85 12.46
N GLU A 85 2.78 -6.89 13.21
CA GLU A 85 4.10 -7.28 12.67
C GLU A 85 4.05 -8.63 11.94
N GLU A 86 3.33 -9.62 12.49
CA GLU A 86 3.12 -10.94 11.86
C GLU A 86 2.38 -10.83 10.52
N LEU A 87 1.30 -10.04 10.48
CA LEU A 87 0.54 -9.88 9.24
C LEU A 87 1.33 -9.07 8.20
N ILE A 88 2.09 -8.06 8.62
CA ILE A 88 2.99 -7.27 7.75
C ILE A 88 4.06 -8.17 7.14
N GLU A 89 4.66 -9.05 7.93
CA GLU A 89 5.63 -10.02 7.44
C GLU A 89 5.02 -11.02 6.45
N ALA A 90 3.84 -11.58 6.77
CA ALA A 90 3.14 -12.50 5.87
C ALA A 90 2.76 -11.83 4.54
N GLU A 91 2.29 -10.58 4.60
CA GLU A 91 1.96 -9.77 3.44
C GLU A 91 3.20 -9.45 2.60
N PHE A 92 4.33 -9.12 3.23
CA PHE A 92 5.60 -8.90 2.55
C PHE A 92 6.03 -10.14 1.77
N LEU A 93 6.03 -11.31 2.41
CA LEU A 93 6.39 -12.57 1.74
C LEU A 93 5.44 -12.90 0.58
N ALA A 94 4.13 -12.64 0.77
CA ALA A 94 3.14 -12.82 -0.29
C ALA A 94 3.38 -11.88 -1.48
N ALA A 95 3.69 -10.61 -1.22
CA ALA A 95 3.99 -9.61 -2.25
C ALA A 95 5.25 -9.97 -3.04
N GLU A 96 6.36 -10.32 -2.37
CA GLU A 96 7.60 -10.75 -3.03
C GLU A 96 7.37 -12.01 -3.88
N THR A 97 6.68 -13.00 -3.32
CA THR A 97 6.35 -14.24 -4.04
C THR A 97 5.50 -13.96 -5.27
N MET A 98 4.53 -13.04 -5.17
CA MET A 98 3.66 -12.69 -6.28
C MET A 98 4.40 -11.93 -7.37
N ALA A 99 5.28 -11.00 -7.00
CA ALA A 99 6.11 -10.23 -7.94
C ALA A 99 7.10 -11.12 -8.71
N ALA A 100 7.62 -12.18 -8.06
CA ALA A 100 8.58 -13.09 -8.68
C ALA A 100 7.95 -14.17 -9.59
N ARG A 101 6.61 -14.29 -9.63
CA ARG A 101 5.94 -15.36 -10.40
C ARG A 101 6.00 -15.11 -11.91
N THR A 102 6.33 -16.16 -12.65
CA THR A 102 6.22 -16.21 -14.12
C THR A 102 5.47 -17.48 -14.54
N PRO A 103 4.35 -17.39 -15.28
CA PRO A 103 3.71 -16.16 -15.77
C PRO A 103 3.07 -15.32 -14.65
N PRO A 104 2.84 -14.01 -14.89
CA PRO A 104 2.25 -13.13 -13.89
C PRO A 104 0.81 -13.55 -13.58
N PRO A 105 0.40 -13.55 -12.30
CA PRO A 105 -0.96 -13.90 -11.92
C PRO A 105 -2.00 -12.87 -12.40
N PRO A 106 -3.29 -13.25 -12.50
CA PRO A 106 -4.35 -12.37 -13.03
C PRO A 106 -4.47 -10.99 -12.36
N LEU A 107 -4.11 -10.89 -11.07
CA LEU A 107 -4.09 -9.62 -10.35
C LEU A 107 -3.09 -8.63 -10.96
N VAL A 108 -1.89 -9.10 -11.33
CA VAL A 108 -0.86 -8.28 -12.00
C VAL A 108 -1.34 -7.90 -13.41
N ALA A 109 -1.96 -8.85 -14.13
CA ALA A 109 -2.47 -8.62 -15.48
C ALA A 109 -3.60 -7.57 -15.55
N THR A 110 -4.43 -7.47 -14.50
CA THR A 110 -5.55 -6.52 -14.45
C THR A 110 -5.21 -5.20 -13.75
N ARG A 111 -4.05 -5.14 -13.07
CA ARG A 111 -3.60 -3.97 -12.32
C ARG A 111 -2.08 -3.77 -12.47
N PRO A 112 -1.64 -3.24 -13.63
CA PRO A 112 -0.22 -2.98 -13.87
C PRO A 112 0.40 -2.13 -12.75
N GLY A 113 1.60 -2.51 -12.30
CA GLY A 113 2.35 -1.80 -11.25
C GLY A 113 1.85 -2.02 -9.82
N PHE A 114 0.70 -2.66 -9.61
CA PHE A 114 0.12 -2.81 -8.27
C PHE A 114 0.98 -3.69 -7.35
N VAL A 115 1.39 -4.87 -7.81
CA VAL A 115 2.11 -5.84 -6.96
C VAL A 115 3.53 -5.36 -6.70
N GLU A 116 4.16 -4.78 -7.71
CA GLU A 116 5.49 -4.16 -7.63
C GLU A 116 5.49 -3.01 -6.63
N ALA A 117 4.46 -2.16 -6.65
CA ALA A 117 4.30 -1.06 -5.71
C ALA A 117 4.08 -1.54 -4.27
N VAL A 118 3.26 -2.57 -4.05
CA VAL A 118 3.06 -3.15 -2.71
C VAL A 118 4.38 -3.73 -2.18
N ALA A 119 5.06 -4.53 -3.00
CA ALA A 119 6.35 -5.14 -2.65
C ALA A 119 7.41 -4.06 -2.32
N ALA A 120 7.56 -3.05 -3.18
CA ALA A 120 8.48 -1.93 -2.94
C ALA A 120 8.15 -1.18 -1.65
N THR A 121 6.87 -0.93 -1.36
CA THR A 121 6.44 -0.24 -0.14
C THR A 121 6.78 -1.05 1.10
N LEU A 122 6.56 -2.37 1.08
CA LEU A 122 6.88 -3.25 2.23
C LEU A 122 8.39 -3.46 2.40
N ARG A 123 9.17 -3.56 1.32
CA ARG A 123 10.64 -3.56 1.41
C ARG A 123 11.13 -2.29 2.13
N TRP A 124 10.67 -1.13 1.67
CA TRP A 124 11.07 0.14 2.24
C TRP A 124 10.57 0.33 3.68
N ALA A 125 9.26 0.30 3.90
CA ALA A 125 8.65 0.68 5.18
C ALA A 125 8.82 -0.38 6.29
N TRP A 126 8.78 -1.67 5.94
CA TRP A 126 8.85 -2.78 6.90
C TRP A 126 10.23 -3.41 7.00
N ARG A 127 10.91 -3.66 5.86
CA ARG A 127 12.26 -4.25 5.89
C ARG A 127 13.37 -3.21 6.00
N SER A 128 13.06 -1.91 5.91
CA SER A 128 14.06 -0.85 5.83
C SER A 128 15.09 -1.13 4.72
N SER A 129 14.61 -1.69 3.61
CA SER A 129 15.44 -2.12 2.48
C SER A 129 14.94 -1.54 1.16
N GLY A 130 15.88 -1.17 0.30
CA GLY A 130 15.57 -0.50 -0.96
C GLY A 130 15.21 0.99 -0.81
N PRO A 131 15.02 1.68 -1.94
CA PRO A 131 14.68 3.10 -1.95
C PRO A 131 13.21 3.33 -1.57
N VAL A 132 12.88 4.60 -1.29
CA VAL A 132 11.48 5.04 -1.25
C VAL A 132 10.79 4.64 -2.56
N PRO A 133 9.58 4.04 -2.51
CA PRO A 133 8.84 3.64 -3.71
C PRO A 133 8.66 4.77 -4.72
N ASP A 134 8.96 4.48 -5.98
CA ASP A 134 8.65 5.36 -7.10
C ASP A 134 7.14 5.29 -7.41
N LEU A 135 6.52 6.45 -7.57
CA LEU A 135 5.11 6.57 -7.90
C LEU A 135 4.86 6.69 -9.40
N THR A 136 5.92 6.78 -10.22
CA THR A 136 5.81 6.90 -11.67
C THR A 136 5.07 5.69 -12.26
N PRO A 137 4.04 5.90 -13.11
CA PRO A 137 3.38 4.80 -13.82
C PRO A 137 4.37 3.93 -14.59
N VAL A 138 4.12 2.63 -14.62
CA VAL A 138 4.89 1.67 -15.42
C VAL A 138 4.34 1.50 -16.84
N SER A 139 3.30 2.26 -17.19
CA SER A 139 2.55 2.20 -18.47
C SER A 139 2.50 3.55 -19.20
#